data_AF-A0A950JNK0-F1
#
_entry.id   AF-A0A950JNK0-F1
#
_cell.length_a   1.000
_cell.length_b   1.000
_cell.length_c   1.000
_cell.angle_alpha   90.00
_cell.angle_beta   90.00
_cell.angle_gamma   90.00
#
_symmetry.space_group_name_H-M   'P 1'
#
loop_
_entity.id
_entity.type
_entity.pdbx_description
1 polymer ?
#
loop_
_entity_poly.entity_id
_entity_poly.type
_entity_poly.pdbx_seq_one_letter_code
_entity_poly.pdbx_strand_id
1 'polypeptide(L)'
;MRCFTVLPRVTPLVVASCTLTGCSLAGAPSFQLFGAFFPAWMLCALIGVIGAAGTRVVLTNPTFRDLIPFPLATCKAAGFIVGLLVWMILFR
;
A
#
# COMPACT_ATOMS: atom_id res chain seq x y z
N MET A 1 -3.13 29.46 -42.44
CA MET A 1 -3.52 29.61 -41.01
C MET A 1 -4.42 28.44 -40.55
N ARG A 2 -3.93 27.19 -40.61
CA ARG A 2 -4.60 25.98 -40.06
C ARG A 2 -3.64 25.07 -39.27
N CYS A 3 -2.41 25.53 -39.02
CA CYS A 3 -1.35 24.73 -38.40
C CYS A 3 -1.45 24.72 -36.86
N PHE A 4 -2.01 25.76 -36.25
CA PHE A 4 -1.97 25.95 -34.79
C PHE A 4 -3.07 25.23 -33.99
N THR A 5 -4.13 24.73 -34.65
CA THR A 5 -5.30 24.14 -33.99
C THR A 5 -5.27 22.61 -33.89
N VAL A 6 -4.24 21.96 -34.45
CA VAL A 6 -4.04 20.49 -34.29
C VAL A 6 -3.29 20.18 -32.99
N LEU A 7 -2.44 21.10 -32.51
CA LEU A 7 -1.56 20.93 -31.36
C LEU A 7 -2.27 20.61 -30.02
N PRO A 8 -3.40 21.23 -29.63
CA PRO A 8 -3.96 21.01 -28.29
C PRO A 8 -4.72 19.69 -28.14
N ARG A 9 -4.97 18.95 -29.23
CA ARG A 9 -5.68 17.67 -29.20
C ARG A 9 -4.74 16.46 -29.18
N VAL A 10 -3.50 16.62 -29.64
CA VAL A 10 -2.47 15.56 -29.60
C VAL A 10 -1.66 15.56 -28.31
N THR A 11 -1.64 16.69 -27.58
CA THR A 11 -0.95 16.82 -26.28
C THR A 11 -1.32 15.75 -25.24
N PRO A 12 -2.59 15.40 -24.98
CA PRO A 12 -2.89 14.36 -23.99
C PRO A 12 -2.42 12.98 -24.47
N LEU A 13 -2.44 12.74 -25.79
CA LEU A 13 -2.01 11.47 -26.38
C LEU A 13 -0.49 11.29 -26.28
N VAL A 14 0.28 12.36 -26.47
CA VAL A 14 1.73 12.37 -26.34
C VAL A 14 2.15 12.24 -24.88
N VAL A 15 1.45 12.91 -23.94
CA VAL A 15 1.70 12.75 -22.50
C VAL A 15 1.40 11.32 -22.05
N ALA A 16 0.26 10.73 -22.46
CA ALA A 16 -0.06 9.33 -22.16
C ALA A 16 1.00 8.38 -22.73
N SER A 17 1.46 8.61 -23.96
CA SER A 17 2.49 7.78 -24.60
C SER A 17 3.85 7.87 -23.90
N CYS A 18 4.23 9.06 -23.41
CA CYS A 18 5.43 9.24 -22.59
C CYS A 18 5.33 8.52 -21.23
N THR A 19 4.14 8.41 -20.64
CA THR A 19 3.92 7.68 -19.38
C THR A 19 3.95 6.15 -19.54
N LEU A 20 3.94 5.62 -20.77
CA LEU A 20 4.04 4.18 -21.07
C LEU A 20 5.48 3.69 -21.29
N THR A 21 6.49 4.42 -20.80
CA THR A 21 7.92 4.02 -20.85
C THR A 21 8.24 2.69 -20.14
N GLY A 22 7.28 2.10 -19.41
CA GLY A 22 7.37 0.74 -18.86
C GLY A 22 7.30 -0.38 -19.91
N CYS A 23 6.96 -0.09 -21.16
CA CYS A 23 6.90 -1.05 -22.27
C CYS A 23 8.20 -1.00 -23.11
N SER A 24 9.35 -1.42 -22.56
CA SER A 24 10.59 -1.56 -23.33
C SER A 24 10.78 -2.99 -23.87
N LEU A 25 11.36 -3.14 -25.07
CA LEU A 25 11.61 -4.43 -25.75
C LEU A 25 12.57 -5.37 -25.00
N ALA A 26 13.25 -4.88 -23.96
CA ALA A 26 14.11 -5.65 -23.06
C ALA A 26 13.32 -6.37 -21.93
N GLY A 27 11.99 -6.15 -21.84
CA GLY A 27 11.16 -6.63 -20.74
C GLY A 27 11.51 -5.98 -19.39
N ALA A 28 10.63 -6.07 -18.40
CA ALA A 28 10.99 -5.87 -17.00
C ALA A 28 11.48 -7.21 -16.45
N PRO A 29 12.80 -7.49 -16.32
CA PRO A 29 13.23 -8.87 -16.23
C PRO A 29 13.82 -9.17 -14.85
N SER A 30 12.95 -9.51 -13.90
CA SER A 30 13.15 -10.59 -12.89
C SER A 30 11.99 -10.64 -11.88
N PHE A 31 11.50 -11.86 -11.68
CA PHE A 31 10.35 -12.24 -10.86
C PHE A 31 10.85 -12.89 -9.57
N GLN A 32 10.46 -12.36 -8.42
CA GLN A 32 10.59 -13.07 -7.14
C GLN A 32 9.25 -13.69 -6.78
N LEU A 33 9.04 -14.97 -7.10
CA LEU A 33 7.89 -15.67 -6.55
C LEU A 33 8.01 -15.78 -5.03
N PHE A 34 9.24 -15.92 -4.51
CA PHE A 34 9.58 -15.92 -3.08
C PHE A 34 11.05 -15.50 -2.84
N GLY A 35 11.34 -14.18 -2.82
CA GLY A 35 12.76 -13.78 -2.76
C GLY A 35 13.16 -12.34 -2.39
N ALA A 36 12.42 -11.60 -1.55
CA ALA A 36 12.97 -10.41 -0.85
C ALA A 36 12.67 -10.41 0.65
N PHE A 37 11.57 -11.02 1.10
CA PHE A 37 11.24 -11.21 2.53
C PHE A 37 10.44 -12.51 2.77
N PHE A 38 10.49 -13.51 1.90
CA PHE A 38 9.66 -14.71 2.05
C PHE A 38 10.21 -15.61 3.16
N PRO A 39 9.48 -16.01 4.24
CA PRO A 39 8.10 -15.72 4.71
C PRO A 39 7.96 -14.61 5.79
N ALA A 40 9.04 -13.90 6.11
CA ALA A 40 9.12 -12.82 7.09
C ALA A 40 8.03 -11.74 6.99
N TRP A 41 7.80 -11.16 5.81
CA TRP A 41 6.81 -10.08 5.66
C TRP A 41 5.37 -10.59 5.82
N MET A 42 5.09 -11.82 5.38
CA MET A 42 3.81 -12.48 5.57
C MET A 42 3.55 -12.76 7.04
N LEU A 43 4.58 -13.17 7.79
CA LEU A 43 4.50 -13.31 9.25
C LEU A 43 4.23 -11.95 9.92
N CYS A 44 4.93 -10.89 9.52
CA CYS A 44 4.70 -9.53 10.04
C CYS A 44 3.28 -9.04 9.73
N ALA A 45 2.79 -9.27 8.51
CA ALA A 45 1.43 -8.94 8.12
C ALA A 45 0.40 -9.73 8.94
N LEU A 46 0.62 -11.03 9.16
CA LEU A 46 -0.25 -11.86 9.98
C LEU A 46 -0.30 -11.38 11.43
N ILE A 47 0.85 -11.05 12.02
CA ILE A 47 0.92 -10.50 13.39
C ILE A 47 0.24 -9.11 13.45
N GLY A 48 0.42 -8.28 12.42
CA GLY A 48 -0.31 -7.02 12.27
C GLY A 48 -1.83 -7.20 12.20
N VAL A 49 -2.32 -8.22 11.48
CA VAL A 49 -3.76 -8.57 11.44
C VAL A 49 -4.26 -9.02 12.81
N ILE A 50 -3.48 -9.82 13.54
CA ILE A 50 -3.82 -10.23 14.91
C ILE A 50 -3.89 -9.00 15.84
N GLY A 51 -2.93 -8.08 15.72
CA GLY A 51 -2.94 -6.81 16.45
C GLY A 51 -4.15 -5.94 16.12
N ALA A 52 -4.54 -5.84 14.84
CA ALA A 52 -5.74 -5.14 14.42
C ALA A 52 -7.02 -5.78 14.97
N ALA A 53 -7.11 -7.11 14.97
CA ALA A 53 -8.22 -7.86 15.53
C ALA A 53 -8.34 -7.67 17.05
N GLY A 54 -7.21 -7.75 17.77
CA GLY A 54 -7.17 -7.46 19.21
C GLY A 54 -7.59 -6.03 19.53
N THR A 55 -7.11 -5.06 18.76
CA THR A 55 -7.53 -3.65 18.86
C THR A 55 -9.03 -3.54 18.63
N ARG A 56 -9.58 -4.26 17.65
CA ARG A 56 -11.01 -4.25 17.38
C ARG A 56 -11.83 -4.78 18.55
N VAL A 57 -11.38 -5.84 19.21
CA VAL A 57 -12.01 -6.37 20.43
C VAL A 57 -11.92 -5.37 21.58
N VAL A 58 -10.81 -4.66 21.74
CA VAL A 58 -10.71 -3.61 22.76
C VAL A 58 -11.69 -2.46 22.49
N LEU A 59 -11.85 -2.08 21.22
CA LEU A 59 -12.74 -0.99 20.82
C LEU A 59 -14.24 -1.34 20.86
N THR A 60 -14.63 -2.60 21.12
CA THR A 60 -16.03 -2.92 21.43
C THR A 60 -16.43 -2.55 22.85
N ASN A 61 -15.46 -2.31 23.74
CA ASN A 61 -15.75 -1.87 25.10
C ASN A 61 -16.43 -0.48 25.09
N PRO A 62 -17.47 -0.28 25.92
CA PRO A 62 -18.27 0.94 25.92
C PRO A 62 -17.42 2.19 26.21
N THR A 63 -16.43 2.10 27.09
CA THR A 63 -15.52 3.19 27.42
C THR A 63 -14.78 3.80 26.22
N PHE A 64 -14.42 2.98 25.23
CA PHE A 64 -13.68 3.44 24.05
C PHE A 64 -14.61 3.83 22.89
N ARG A 65 -15.87 3.43 22.95
CA ARG A 65 -16.83 3.63 21.86
C ARG A 65 -17.24 5.09 21.70
N ASP A 66 -17.33 5.82 22.82
CA ASP A 66 -17.65 7.25 22.83
C ASP A 66 -16.41 8.15 22.64
N LEU A 67 -15.21 7.60 22.86
CA LEU A 67 -13.97 8.38 22.79
C LEU A 67 -13.32 8.37 21.39
N ILE A 68 -13.51 7.30 20.61
CA ILE A 68 -12.90 7.16 19.27
C ILE A 68 -13.96 7.24 18.17
N PRO A 69 -14.02 8.36 17.39
CA PRO A 69 -15.02 8.53 16.34
C PRO A 69 -14.79 7.62 15.11
N PHE A 70 -13.55 7.18 14.85
CA PHE A 70 -13.18 6.39 13.66
C PHE A 70 -12.51 5.05 14.01
N PRO A 71 -13.24 4.11 14.63
CA PRO A 71 -12.66 2.87 15.17
C PRO A 71 -11.99 1.99 14.11
N LEU A 72 -12.47 2.02 12.86
CA LEU A 72 -11.89 1.24 11.75
C LEU A 72 -10.54 1.80 11.30
N ALA A 73 -10.37 3.12 11.30
CA ALA A 73 -9.10 3.75 10.97
C ALA A 73 -8.05 3.41 12.05
N THR A 74 -8.44 3.47 13.32
CA THR A 74 -7.57 3.11 14.46
C THR A 74 -7.13 1.65 14.40
N CYS A 75 -8.03 0.71 14.10
CA CYS A 75 -7.66 -0.70 13.97
C CYS A 75 -6.64 -0.93 12.83
N LYS A 76 -6.84 -0.27 11.67
CA LYS A 76 -5.90 -0.36 10.54
C LYS A 76 -4.54 0.23 10.88
N ALA A 77 -4.52 1.42 11.49
CA ALA A 77 -3.28 2.07 11.92
C ALA A 77 -2.53 1.21 12.96
N ALA A 78 -3.25 0.69 13.96
CA ALA A 78 -2.67 -0.18 14.98
C ALA A 78 -2.05 -1.46 14.37
N GLY A 79 -2.77 -2.14 13.47
CA GLY A 79 -2.23 -3.32 12.79
C GLY A 79 -0.98 -3.01 11.96
N PHE A 80 -0.95 -1.87 11.27
CA PHE A 80 0.21 -1.44 10.49
C PHE A 80 1.42 -1.13 11.39
N ILE A 81 1.20 -0.40 12.49
CA ILE A 81 2.24 -0.11 13.49
C ILE A 81 2.80 -1.40 14.08
N VAL A 82 1.94 -2.35 14.46
CA VAL A 82 2.35 -3.65 14.99
C VAL A 82 3.18 -4.42 13.96
N GLY A 83 2.72 -4.52 12.71
CA GLY A 83 3.46 -5.21 11.65
C GLY A 83 4.84 -4.60 11.39
N LEU A 84 4.95 -3.26 11.40
CA LEU A 84 6.22 -2.55 11.24
C LEU A 84 7.15 -2.68 12.45
N LEU A 85 6.60 -2.64 13.67
CA LEU A 85 7.38 -2.85 14.89
C LEU A 85 7.97 -4.25 14.91
N VAL A 86 7.16 -5.26 14.61
CA VAL A 86 7.59 -6.65 14.51
C VAL A 86 8.69 -6.79 13.46
N TRP A 87 8.53 -6.15 12.30
CA TRP A 87 9.57 -6.12 11.28
C TRP A 87 10.86 -5.52 11.81
N MET A 88 10.81 -4.35 12.43
CA MET A 88 11.99 -3.66 12.98
C MET A 88 12.65 -4.44 14.11
N ILE A 89 11.90 -5.23 14.88
CA ILE A 89 12.46 -6.02 15.98
C ILE A 89 13.12 -7.31 15.46
N LEU A 90 12.47 -7.98 14.50
CA LEU A 90 12.90 -9.29 14.00
C LEU A 90 13.91 -9.20 12.84
N PHE A 91 13.83 -8.15 12.02
CA PHE A 91 14.60 -7.95 10.79
C PHE A 91 15.34 -6.61 10.77
N ARG A 92 15.70 -6.11 11.96
CA ARG A 92 16.64 -4.99 12.14
C ARG A 92 17.93 -5.21 11.35
#